data_AF-A0A972Y371-F1
#
_entry.id   AF-A0A972Y371-F1
#
_cell.length_a   1.000
_cell.length_b   1.000
_cell.length_c   1.000
_cell.angle_alpha   90.00
_cell.angle_beta   90.00
_cell.angle_gamma   90.00
#
_symmetry.space_group_name_H-M   'P 1'
#
loop_
_entity.id
_entity.type
_entity.pdbx_description
1 polymer ?
#
loop_
_entity_poly.entity_id
_entity_poly.type
_entity_poly.pdbx_seq_one_letter_code
_entity_poly.pdbx_strand_id
1 'polypeptide(L)'
;MSETDAYLQLIAMSGLILSIPFFWRVCFSLGKLFIVKFFPPKYLTIEIENLNGEIKKKRVNINDNKALIEALLLSTGERID
;
A
#
# COMPACT_ATOMS: atom_id res chain seq x y z
N MET A 1 -33.39 4.62 -36.37
CA MET A 1 -32.67 3.89 -35.32
C MET A 1 -33.61 2.81 -34.85
N SER A 2 -33.25 1.53 -35.01
CA SER A 2 -34.14 0.43 -34.63
C SER A 2 -34.31 0.41 -33.11
N GLU A 3 -35.48 0.09 -32.59
CA GLU A 3 -35.72 -0.05 -31.15
C GLU A 3 -34.72 -1.03 -30.51
N THR A 4 -34.33 -2.07 -31.27
CA THR A 4 -33.31 -3.05 -30.88
C THR A 4 -31.94 -2.40 -30.62
N ASP A 5 -31.54 -1.41 -31.43
CA ASP A 5 -30.26 -0.70 -31.25
C ASP A 5 -30.28 0.13 -29.97
N ALA A 6 -31.43 0.75 -29.66
CA ALA A 6 -31.59 1.54 -28.44
C ALA A 6 -31.47 0.66 -27.18
N TYR A 7 -32.06 -0.55 -27.19
CA TYR A 7 -31.91 -1.50 -26.08
C TYR A 7 -30.46 -1.98 -25.93
N LEU A 8 -29.79 -2.28 -27.04
CA LEU A 8 -28.40 -2.75 -27.04
C LEU A 8 -27.46 -1.68 -26.48
N GLN A 9 -27.70 -0.43 -26.85
CA GLN A 9 -26.94 0.71 -26.35
C GLN A 9 -27.19 0.96 -24.86
N LEU A 10 -28.43 0.79 -24.38
CA LEU A 10 -28.79 0.94 -22.97
C LEU A 10 -28.16 -0.17 -22.10
N ILE A 11 -28.10 -1.40 -22.60
CA ILE A 11 -27.38 -2.51 -21.95
C ILE A 11 -25.86 -2.22 -21.90
N ALA A 12 -25.28 -1.71 -22.98
CA ALA A 12 -23.86 -1.34 -22.99
C ALA A 12 -23.54 -0.21 -22.00
N MET A 13 -24.37 0.84 -21.94
CA MET A 13 -24.19 1.96 -21.01
C MET A 13 -24.35 1.54 -19.55
N SER A 14 -25.35 0.72 -19.24
CA SER A 14 -25.53 0.18 -17.89
C SER A 14 -24.39 -0.74 -17.47
N GLY A 15 -23.89 -1.60 -18.37
CA GLY A 15 -22.71 -2.42 -18.14
C GLY A 15 -21.45 -1.60 -17.84
N LEU A 16 -21.25 -0.49 -18.58
CA LEU A 16 -20.16 0.44 -18.30
C LEU A 16 -20.30 1.07 -16.90
N ILE A 17 -21.47 1.57 -16.55
CA ILE A 17 -21.71 2.20 -15.24
C ILE A 17 -21.46 1.21 -14.10
N LEU A 18 -21.93 -0.03 -14.23
CA LEU A 18 -21.71 -1.09 -13.24
C LEU A 18 -20.23 -1.47 -13.10
N SER A 19 -19.43 -1.30 -14.17
CA SER A 19 -18.00 -1.62 -14.15
C SER A 19 -17.11 -0.54 -13.51
N ILE A 20 -17.58 0.72 -13.41
CA ILE A 20 -16.84 1.84 -12.82
C ILE A 20 -16.25 1.52 -11.43
N PRO A 21 -17.01 1.00 -10.44
CA PRO A 21 -16.45 0.72 -9.12
C PRO A 21 -15.34 -0.35 -9.16
N PHE A 22 -15.45 -1.34 -10.05
CA PHE A 22 -14.41 -2.35 -10.22
C PHE A 22 -13.17 -1.76 -10.89
N PHE A 23 -13.36 -0.99 -11.96
CA PHE A 23 -12.29 -0.29 -12.66
C PHE A 23 -11.52 0.66 -11.74
N TRP A 24 -12.23 1.39 -10.86
CA TRP A 24 -11.63 2.25 -9.86
C TRP A 24 -10.73 1.49 -8.88
N ARG A 25 -11.18 0.33 -8.38
CA ARG A 25 -10.37 -0.51 -7.48
C ARG A 25 -9.09 -1.01 -8.15
N VAL A 26 -9.18 -1.40 -9.41
CA VAL A 26 -8.02 -1.84 -10.21
C VAL A 26 -7.05 -0.68 -10.41
N CYS A 27 -7.55 0.50 -10.83
CA CYS A 27 -6.73 1.70 -11.00
C CYS A 27 -6.06 2.15 -9.70
N PHE A 28 -6.78 2.11 -8.57
CA PHE A 28 -6.21 2.46 -7.26
C PHE A 28 -5.07 1.52 -6.86
N SER A 29 -5.25 0.22 -7.10
CA SER A 29 -4.24 -0.79 -6.79
C SER A 29 -2.99 -0.65 -7.67
N LEU A 30 -3.19 -0.41 -8.98
CA LEU A 30 -2.12 -0.09 -9.92
C LEU A 30 -1.40 1.20 -9.55
N GLY A 31 -2.14 2.24 -9.16
CA GLY A 31 -1.58 3.51 -8.69
C GLY A 31 -0.70 3.32 -7.45
N LYS A 32 -1.13 2.52 -6.48
CA LYS A 32 -0.32 2.19 -5.30
C LYS A 32 0.97 1.45 -5.69
N LEU A 33 0.89 0.47 -6.58
CA LEU A 33 2.06 -0.23 -7.12
C LEU A 33 3.01 0.72 -7.84
N PHE A 34 2.48 1.65 -8.63
CA PHE A 34 3.27 2.66 -9.33
C PHE A 34 3.98 3.58 -8.33
N ILE A 35 3.27 4.08 -7.32
CA ILE A 35 3.86 4.92 -6.27
C ILE A 35 4.99 4.18 -5.54
N VAL A 36 4.79 2.92 -5.15
CA VAL A 36 5.85 2.14 -4.48
C VAL A 36 7.07 1.93 -5.38
N LYS A 37 6.86 1.72 -6.69
CA LYS A 37 7.96 1.46 -7.64
C LYS A 37 8.75 2.73 -7.98
N PHE A 38 8.08 3.86 -8.14
CA PHE A 38 8.72 5.12 -8.54
C PHE A 38 9.14 6.00 -7.35
N PHE A 39 8.42 5.90 -6.24
CA PHE A 39 8.67 6.64 -5.00
C PHE A 39 8.74 5.67 -3.82
N PRO A 40 9.76 4.79 -3.79
CA PRO A 40 9.92 3.88 -2.67
C PRO A 40 10.01 4.68 -1.36
N PRO A 41 9.35 4.22 -0.28
CA PRO A 41 9.39 4.91 1.00
C PRO A 41 10.83 4.96 1.49
N LYS A 42 11.38 6.18 1.63
CA LYS A 42 12.77 6.37 2.09
C LYS A 42 12.96 6.02 3.57
N TYR A 43 11.88 5.92 4.34
CA TYR A 43 11.92 5.73 5.78
C TYR A 43 10.90 4.67 6.23
N LEU A 44 11.33 3.79 7.12
CA LEU A 44 10.51 2.88 7.90
C LEU A 44 10.32 3.48 9.30
N THR A 45 9.08 3.50 9.78
CA THR A 45 8.81 3.80 11.19
C THR A 45 8.65 2.48 11.91
N ILE A 46 9.55 2.20 12.85
CA ILE A 46 9.54 1.00 13.69
C ILE A 46 9.06 1.44 15.07
N GLU A 47 8.03 0.78 15.58
CA GLU A 47 7.57 0.95 16.96
C GLU A 47 8.16 -0.17 17.79
N ILE A 48 8.99 0.18 18.77
CA ILE A 48 9.62 -0.76 19.69
C ILE A 48 8.90 -0.61 21.03
N GLU A 49 8.17 -1.65 21.43
CA GLU A 49 7.55 -1.73 22.75
C GLU A 49 8.52 -2.40 23.71
N ASN A 50 8.99 -1.65 24.70
CA ASN A 50 9.85 -2.20 25.75
C ASN A 50 9.04 -3.05 26.72
N LEU A 51 9.70 -3.96 27.43
CA LEU A 51 9.12 -4.82 28.49
C LEU A 51 8.38 -4.05 29.60
N ASN A 52 8.65 -2.74 29.72
CA ASN A 52 8.00 -1.83 30.68
C ASN A 52 6.72 -1.17 30.13
N GLY A 53 6.26 -1.54 28.92
CA GLY A 53 5.08 -0.94 28.26
C GLY A 53 5.33 0.42 27.60
N GLU A 54 6.60 0.85 27.49
CA GLU A 54 6.95 2.09 26.79
C GLU A 54 7.10 1.85 25.29
N ILE A 55 6.30 2.54 24.49
CA ILE A 55 6.36 2.49 23.02
C ILE A 55 7.29 3.60 22.51
N LYS A 56 8.47 3.23 22.00
CA LYS A 56 9.39 4.15 21.32
C LYS A 56 9.25 4.02 19.82
N LYS A 57 8.79 5.09 19.16
CA LYS A 57 8.73 5.18 17.69
C LYS A 57 10.06 5.68 17.15
N LYS A 58 10.75 4.87 16.36
CA LYS A 58 12.02 5.23 15.71
C LYS A 58 11.82 5.25 14.19
N ARG A 59 12.16 6.38 13.57
CA ARG A 59 12.16 6.52 12.11
C ARG A 59 13.55 6.17 11.59
N VAL A 60 13.64 5.16 10.73
CA VAL A 60 14.89 4.63 10.20
C VAL A 60 14.90 4.76 8.68
N ASN A 61 16.01 5.20 8.11
CA ASN A 61 16.16 5.31 6.66
C ASN A 61 16.42 3.91 6.07
N ILE A 62 15.67 3.52 5.04
CA ILE A 62 15.81 2.19 4.42
C ILE A 62 17.15 2.03 3.68
N ASN A 63 17.73 3.13 3.21
CA ASN A 63 19.02 3.09 2.51
C ASN A 63 20.22 2.86 3.44
N ASP A 64 20.03 2.99 4.76
CA ASP A 64 21.07 2.71 5.74
C ASP A 64 20.86 1.31 6.33
N ASN A 65 21.39 0.30 5.61
CA ASN A 65 21.27 -1.11 5.98
C ASN A 65 21.74 -1.39 7.41
N LYS A 66 22.77 -0.69 7.91
CA LYS A 66 23.29 -0.92 9.26
C LYS A 66 22.28 -0.43 10.31
N ALA A 67 21.80 0.81 10.16
CA ALA A 67 20.80 1.38 11.06
C ALA A 67 19.47 0.61 11.02
N LEU A 68 19.11 0.05 9.87
CA LEU A 68 17.92 -0.78 9.68
C LEU A 68 18.02 -2.11 10.43
N ILE A 69 19.13 -2.84 10.25
CA ILE A 69 19.37 -4.12 10.93
C ILE A 69 19.44 -3.92 12.45
N GLU A 70 20.13 -2.88 12.92
CA GLU A 70 20.22 -2.57 14.34
C GLU A 70 18.85 -2.27 14.96
N ALA A 71 18.01 -1.47 14.27
CA ALA A 71 16.67 -1.17 14.75
C ALA A 71 15.74 -2.40 14.74
N LEU A 72 15.90 -3.31 13.78
CA LEU A 72 15.17 -4.58 13.72
C LEU A 72 15.61 -5.51 14.85
N LEU A 73 16.91 -5.72 15.07
CA LEU A 73 17.43 -6.55 16.16
C LEU A 73 16.97 -6.04 17.54
N LEU A 74 16.98 -4.72 17.74
CA LEU A 74 16.43 -4.09 18.95
C LEU A 74 14.93 -4.35 19.14
N SER A 75 14.16 -4.48 18.06
CA SER A 75 12.73 -4.77 18.12
C SER A 75 12.41 -6.25 18.39
N THR A 76 13.28 -7.18 18.00
CA THR A 76 13.07 -8.63 18.16
C THR A 76 13.58 -9.16 19.51
N GLY A 77 14.35 -8.36 20.27
CA GLY A 77 14.90 -8.76 21.57
C GLY A 77 16.13 -9.69 21.49
N GLU A 78 16.59 -10.05 20.29
CA GLU A 78 17.83 -10.79 20.08
C GLU A 78 19.03 -9.85 20.15
N ARG A 79 19.42 -9.47 21.38
CA ARG A 79 20.73 -8.89 21.64
C ARG A 79 21.71 -10.05 21.82
N ILE A 80 22.53 -10.31 20.80
CA ILE A 80 23.69 -11.20 20.93
C ILE A 80 24.79 -10.35 21.57
N ASP A 81 24.91 -10.45 22.89
CA ASP A 81 26.11 -10.05 23.65
C ASP A 81 27.12 -11.21 23.67
#